data_AF-A0A9E4GIF9-F1
#
_entry.id   AF-A0A9E4GIF9-F1
#
_cell.length_a   1.000
_cell.length_b   1.000
_cell.length_c   1.000
_cell.angle_alpha   90.00
_cell.angle_beta   90.00
_cell.angle_gamma   90.00
#
_symmetry.space_group_name_H-M   'P 1'
#
loop_
_entity.id
_entity.type
_entity.pdbx_description
1 polymer ?
#
loop_
_entity_poly.entity_id
_entity_poly.type
_entity_poly.pdbx_seq_one_letter_code
_entity_poly.pdbx_strand_id
1 'polypeptide(L)'
;MHLEHLFDWTAEFRTPTTVGRGPLGQRIVADILGGSFSGPRLSGKVLPSGADWALIDADGNGRLDVRIVLETDDGAFIYVSYRARMVMNDKLQAVLFEQRGASEFGDTYWISQLEFETGDERYAWLNNLMAAGEGRLAPNSVTYRVYAIEAN
;
A
#
# COMPACT_ATOMS: atom_id res chain seq x y z
N MET A 1 -18.25 -13.39 8.12
CA MET A 1 -17.11 -12.48 7.87
C MET A 1 -17.43 -11.63 6.67
N HIS A 2 -17.21 -10.33 6.77
CA HIS A 2 -17.49 -9.36 5.71
C HIS A 2 -16.41 -8.28 5.66
N LEU A 3 -16.41 -7.46 4.61
CA LEU A 3 -15.48 -6.34 4.45
C LEU A 3 -16.21 -5.03 4.72
N GLU A 4 -15.68 -4.21 5.64
CA GLU A 4 -16.16 -2.85 5.89
C GLU A 4 -15.11 -1.85 5.36
N HIS A 5 -15.53 -0.86 4.58
CA HIS A 5 -14.61 0.17 4.08
C HIS A 5 -14.00 0.96 5.25
N LEU A 6 -12.67 1.01 5.28
CA LEU A 6 -11.92 1.65 6.36
C LEU A 6 -11.47 3.05 5.96
N PHE A 7 -10.72 3.14 4.87
CA PHE A 7 -10.26 4.37 4.23
C PHE A 7 -9.70 4.07 2.84
N ASP A 8 -9.62 5.11 2.03
CA ASP A 8 -8.77 5.14 0.84
C ASP A 8 -7.50 5.90 1.19
N TRP A 9 -6.35 5.43 0.71
CA TRP A 9 -5.11 6.19 0.81
C TRP A 9 -4.44 6.36 -0.54
N THR A 10 -3.63 7.41 -0.68
CA THR A 10 -2.71 7.59 -1.79
C THR A 10 -1.34 7.89 -1.22
N ALA A 11 -0.34 7.16 -1.68
CA ALA A 11 1.06 7.38 -1.34
C ALA A 11 1.83 7.80 -2.60
N GLU A 12 2.67 8.81 -2.45
CA GLU A 12 3.52 9.34 -3.48
C GLU A 12 4.94 8.77 -3.34
N PHE A 13 5.59 8.50 -4.46
CA PHE A 13 6.95 7.98 -4.48
C PHE A 13 7.77 8.58 -5.62
N ARG A 14 9.06 8.77 -5.36
CA ARG A 14 10.03 9.10 -6.42
C ARG A 14 10.32 7.87 -7.27
N THR A 15 11.02 8.08 -8.39
CA THR A 15 11.57 6.97 -9.19
C THR A 15 12.19 5.90 -8.30
N PRO A 16 11.69 4.66 -8.34
CA PRO A 16 12.19 3.61 -7.47
C PRO A 16 13.66 3.29 -7.74
N THR A 17 14.39 2.94 -6.68
CA THR A 17 15.77 2.47 -6.78
C THR A 17 15.76 1.01 -7.20
N THR A 18 16.39 0.71 -8.33
CA THR A 18 16.62 -0.69 -8.74
C THR A 18 17.85 -1.23 -8.04
N VAL A 19 17.65 -2.17 -7.11
CA VAL A 19 18.75 -2.90 -6.45
C VAL A 19 19.34 -3.95 -7.40
N GLY A 20 18.51 -4.56 -8.24
CA GLY A 20 18.92 -5.53 -9.25
C GLY A 20 18.44 -6.95 -8.96
N ARG A 21 18.88 -7.89 -9.80
CA ARG A 21 18.48 -9.28 -9.71
C ARG A 21 19.25 -10.01 -8.62
N GLY A 22 18.52 -10.54 -7.64
CA GLY A 22 19.03 -11.41 -6.59
C GLY A 22 18.44 -12.83 -6.65
N PRO A 23 18.74 -13.69 -5.66
CA PRO A 23 18.31 -15.09 -5.66
C PRO A 23 16.80 -15.31 -5.69
N LEU A 24 16.02 -14.32 -5.25
CA LEU A 24 14.55 -14.40 -5.17
C LEU A 24 13.84 -13.64 -6.30
N GLY A 25 14.57 -12.94 -7.18
CA GLY A 25 13.99 -12.09 -8.22
C GLY A 25 14.61 -10.70 -8.31
N GLN A 26 13.94 -9.78 -9.01
CA GLN A 26 14.37 -8.39 -9.15
C GLN A 26 13.94 -7.56 -7.93
N ARG A 27 14.90 -7.01 -7.20
CA ARG A 27 14.63 -6.15 -6.04
C ARG A 27 14.55 -4.68 -6.48
N ILE A 28 13.47 -4.03 -6.06
CA ILE A 28 13.19 -2.60 -6.31
C ILE A 28 12.79 -1.99 -4.95
N VAL A 29 13.21 -0.76 -4.68
CA VAL A 29 12.85 -0.02 -3.46
C VAL A 29 12.21 1.30 -3.85
N ALA A 30 10.94 1.50 -3.48
CA ALA A 30 10.20 2.74 -3.72
C ALA A 30 10.03 3.50 -2.41
N ASP A 31 10.76 4.60 -2.25
CA ASP A 31 10.66 5.44 -1.05
C ASP A 31 9.34 6.21 -1.05
N ILE A 32 8.63 6.17 0.10
CA ILE A 32 7.36 6.88 0.26
C ILE A 32 7.64 8.31 0.71
N LEU A 33 7.19 9.27 -0.10
CA LEU A 33 7.37 10.71 0.13
C LEU A 33 6.24 11.34 0.95
N GLY A 34 5.16 10.59 1.15
CA GLY A 34 3.98 11.03 1.87
C GLY A 34 2.72 10.78 1.06
N GLY A 35 1.67 11.53 1.36
CA GLY A 35 0.36 11.41 0.72
C GLY A 35 -0.76 11.62 1.73
N SER A 36 -1.94 11.08 1.44
CA SER A 36 -3.14 11.29 2.26
C SER A 36 -3.99 10.02 2.37
N PHE A 37 -4.79 9.96 3.42
CA PHE A 37 -5.82 8.93 3.56
C PHE A 37 -7.12 9.55 4.11
N SER A 38 -8.25 9.00 3.69
CA SER A 38 -9.54 9.42 4.20
C SER A 38 -10.54 8.28 4.23
N GLY A 39 -11.26 8.19 5.34
CA GLY A 39 -12.31 7.22 5.56
C GLY A 39 -13.28 7.67 6.64
N PRO A 40 -14.37 6.91 6.87
CA PRO A 40 -15.42 7.30 7.80
C PRO A 40 -14.96 7.42 9.27
N ARG A 41 -13.98 6.59 9.66
CA ARG A 41 -13.48 6.48 11.04
C ARG A 41 -12.09 7.08 11.28
N LEU A 42 -11.30 7.29 10.23
CA LEU A 42 -9.99 7.94 10.31
C LEU A 42 -9.65 8.66 9.01
N SER A 43 -9.02 9.83 9.13
CA SER A 43 -8.47 10.62 8.02
C SER A 43 -7.17 11.28 8.45
N GLY A 44 -6.32 11.61 7.48
CA GLY A 44 -5.03 12.24 7.75
C GLY A 44 -4.05 12.16 6.58
N LYS A 45 -2.76 12.18 6.94
CA LYS A 45 -1.65 12.16 5.98
C LYS A 45 -0.76 10.94 6.16
N VAL A 46 -0.20 10.48 5.04
CA VAL A 46 0.92 9.55 5.04
C VAL A 46 2.19 10.38 5.27
N LEU A 47 3.01 10.00 6.26
CA LEU A 47 4.28 10.68 6.51
C LEU A 47 5.33 10.27 5.47
N PRO A 48 6.32 11.13 5.16
CA PRO A 48 7.50 10.77 4.38
C PRO A 48 8.37 9.76 5.15
N SER A 49 7.93 8.51 5.16
CA SER A 49 8.43 7.46 6.04
C SER A 49 8.41 6.12 5.32
N GLY A 50 9.50 5.37 5.48
CA GLY A 50 9.63 4.02 4.95
C GLY A 50 9.61 3.92 3.42
N ALA A 51 9.30 2.72 2.95
CA ALA A 51 9.40 2.35 1.55
C ALA A 51 8.55 1.10 1.26
N ASP A 52 8.35 0.82 -0.02
CA ASP A 52 8.04 -0.51 -0.52
C ASP A 52 9.33 -1.21 -0.96
N TRP A 53 9.66 -2.32 -0.29
CA TRP A 53 10.69 -3.25 -0.72
C TRP A 53 10.03 -4.27 -1.66
N ALA A 54 9.75 -3.84 -2.87
CA ALA A 54 9.12 -4.66 -3.90
C ALA A 54 10.08 -5.73 -4.46
N LEU A 55 9.54 -6.92 -4.71
CA LEU A 55 10.23 -8.01 -5.40
C LEU A 55 9.42 -8.39 -6.63
N ILE A 56 10.00 -8.34 -7.82
CA ILE A 56 9.45 -9.02 -8.99
C ILE A 56 10.00 -10.44 -8.96
N ASP A 57 9.14 -11.42 -8.72
CA ASP A 57 9.53 -12.81 -8.53
C ASP A 57 9.83 -13.54 -9.85
N ALA A 58 10.11 -14.84 -9.77
CA ALA A 58 10.44 -15.66 -10.93
C ALA A 58 9.31 -15.76 -11.98
N ASP A 59 8.06 -15.56 -11.56
CA ASP A 59 6.88 -15.57 -12.42
C ASP A 59 6.58 -14.17 -13.00
N GLY A 60 7.43 -13.18 -12.71
CA GLY A 60 7.24 -11.80 -13.15
C GLY A 60 6.23 -11.01 -12.31
N ASN A 61 5.78 -11.55 -11.18
CA ASN A 61 4.76 -10.93 -10.33
C ASN A 61 5.36 -10.18 -9.15
N GLY A 62 4.66 -9.13 -8.69
CA GLY A 62 5.07 -8.32 -7.54
C GLY A 62 4.76 -8.98 -6.21
N ARG A 63 5.76 -9.03 -5.33
CA ARG A 63 5.63 -9.32 -3.90
C ARG A 63 6.05 -8.05 -3.16
N LEU A 64 5.07 -7.32 -2.64
CA LEU A 64 5.30 -6.05 -1.95
C LEU A 64 5.50 -6.30 -0.46
N ASP A 65 6.34 -5.49 0.16
CA ASP A 65 6.66 -5.52 1.59
C ASP A 65 6.90 -4.08 2.03
N VAL A 66 5.94 -3.51 2.74
CA VAL A 66 5.84 -2.07 2.96
C VAL A 66 5.71 -1.76 4.43
N ARG A 67 6.37 -0.67 4.85
CA ARG A 67 6.30 -0.11 6.20
C ARG A 67 6.20 1.40 6.09
N ILE A 68 5.21 2.01 6.72
CA ILE A 68 4.99 3.47 6.73
C ILE A 68 4.38 3.93 8.06
N VAL A 69 4.31 5.24 8.27
CA VAL A 69 3.60 5.86 9.38
C VAL A 69 2.52 6.80 8.84
N LEU A 70 1.32 6.69 9.40
CA LEU A 70 0.21 7.61 9.20
C LEU A 70 0.14 8.59 10.37
N GLU A 71 -0.23 9.83 10.09
CA GLU A 71 -0.61 10.83 11.10
C GLU A 71 -2.06 11.23 10.84
N THR A 72 -2.93 10.99 11.82
CA THR A 72 -4.35 11.37 11.73
C THR A 72 -4.52 12.88 11.89
N ASP A 73 -5.64 13.41 11.40
CA ASP A 73 -5.95 14.85 11.51
C ASP A 73 -6.03 15.33 12.97
N ASP A 74 -6.32 14.42 13.92
CA ASP A 74 -6.36 14.66 15.36
C ASP A 74 -5.08 14.24 16.10
N GLY A 75 -3.97 14.07 15.35
CA GLY A 75 -2.60 14.02 15.86
C GLY A 75 -2.12 12.66 16.39
N ALA A 76 -2.84 11.57 16.12
CA ALA A 76 -2.38 10.22 16.45
C ALA A 76 -1.44 9.67 15.38
N PHE A 77 -0.47 8.85 15.79
CA PHE A 77 0.42 8.13 14.87
C PHE A 77 0.03 6.67 14.80
N ILE A 78 -0.01 6.12 13.58
CA ILE A 78 -0.31 4.72 13.31
C ILE A 78 0.79 4.17 12.42
N TYR A 79 1.56 3.21 12.94
CA TYR A 79 2.47 2.42 12.12
C TYR A 79 1.65 1.42 11.32
N VAL A 80 1.97 1.29 10.03
CA VAL A 80 1.33 0.34 9.14
C VAL A 80 2.40 -0.51 8.48
N SER A 81 2.23 -1.82 8.56
CA SER A 81 3.01 -2.75 7.75
C SER A 81 2.08 -3.61 6.91
N TYR A 82 2.47 -3.85 5.66
CA TYR A 82 1.67 -4.71 4.80
C TYR A 82 2.51 -5.48 3.81
N ARG A 83 1.98 -6.64 3.42
CA ARG A 83 2.49 -7.42 2.30
C ARG A 83 1.41 -7.53 1.24
N ALA A 84 1.80 -7.50 -0.02
CA ALA A 84 0.85 -7.61 -1.12
C ALA A 84 1.30 -8.58 -2.20
N ARG A 85 0.31 -9.16 -2.88
CA ARG A 85 0.50 -9.89 -4.13
C ARG A 85 -0.05 -9.04 -5.27
N MET A 86 0.80 -8.76 -6.25
CA MET A 86 0.47 -7.97 -7.43
C MET A 86 0.76 -8.80 -8.67
N VAL A 87 -0.25 -9.10 -9.48
CA VAL A 87 -0.07 -9.75 -10.77
C VAL A 87 0.35 -8.70 -11.79
N MET A 88 1.48 -8.92 -12.44
CA MET A 88 1.98 -7.99 -13.46
C MET A 88 1.26 -8.25 -14.79
N ASN A 89 0.47 -7.27 -15.25
CA ASN A 89 -0.19 -7.30 -16.55
C ASN A 89 0.28 -6.14 -17.44
N ASP A 90 -0.15 -6.12 -18.70
CA ASP A 90 0.25 -5.09 -19.68
C ASP A 90 -0.05 -3.67 -19.21
N LYS A 91 -1.14 -3.48 -18.45
CA LYS A 91 -1.52 -2.16 -17.95
C LYS A 91 -0.56 -1.66 -16.87
N LEU A 92 -0.20 -2.52 -15.90
CA LEU A 92 0.82 -2.16 -14.91
C LEU A 92 2.20 -1.98 -15.53
N GLN A 93 2.57 -2.79 -16.53
CA GLN A 93 3.83 -2.63 -17.24
C GLN A 93 3.91 -1.27 -17.95
N ALA A 94 2.85 -0.84 -18.62
CA ALA A 94 2.78 0.46 -19.28
C ALA A 94 2.95 1.62 -18.28
N VAL A 95 2.34 1.53 -17.09
CA VAL A 95 2.47 2.57 -16.07
C VAL A 95 3.88 2.60 -15.47
N LEU A 96 4.44 1.43 -15.10
CA LEU A 96 5.73 1.35 -14.38
C LEU A 96 6.95 1.59 -15.27
N PHE A 97 6.96 1.04 -16.47
CA PHE A 97 8.16 1.00 -17.32
C PHE A 97 8.08 1.94 -18.53
N GLU A 98 6.88 2.22 -19.02
CA GLU A 98 6.66 3.15 -20.14
C GLU A 98 6.20 4.54 -19.66
N GLN A 99 5.91 4.70 -18.35
CA GLN A 99 5.37 5.91 -17.75
C GLN A 99 4.10 6.42 -18.46
N ARG A 100 3.25 5.48 -18.86
CA ARG A 100 2.07 5.75 -19.69
C ARG A 100 0.77 5.32 -18.99
N GLY A 101 -0.15 6.26 -18.88
CA GLY A 101 -1.50 6.02 -18.37
C GLY A 101 -1.54 5.78 -16.86
N ALA A 102 -2.62 5.13 -16.39
CA ALA A 102 -2.85 4.70 -15.02
C ALA A 102 -3.65 3.38 -15.04
N SER A 103 -3.62 2.64 -13.94
CA SER A 103 -4.54 1.53 -13.68
C SER A 103 -5.70 2.00 -12.79
N GLU A 104 -6.78 1.25 -12.86
CA GLU A 104 -7.95 1.34 -12.00
C GLU A 104 -8.06 0.08 -11.14
N PHE A 105 -8.89 0.16 -10.09
CA PHE A 105 -9.26 -1.01 -9.31
C PHE A 105 -9.92 -2.06 -10.19
N GLY A 106 -9.60 -3.33 -9.97
CA GLY A 106 -10.08 -4.47 -10.76
C GLY A 106 -9.31 -4.74 -12.06
N ASP A 107 -8.41 -3.86 -12.52
CA ASP A 107 -7.63 -4.11 -13.75
C ASP A 107 -6.63 -5.25 -13.60
N THR A 108 -6.17 -5.51 -12.38
CA THR A 108 -5.24 -6.58 -12.05
C THR A 108 -5.50 -7.09 -10.65
N TYR A 109 -4.99 -8.29 -10.34
CA TYR A 109 -4.99 -8.79 -8.99
C TYR A 109 -3.89 -8.08 -8.18
N TRP A 110 -4.29 -7.14 -7.34
CA TRP A 110 -3.40 -6.42 -6.42
C TRP A 110 -4.04 -6.35 -5.04
N ILE A 111 -3.73 -7.34 -4.20
CA ILE A 111 -4.32 -7.47 -2.86
C ILE A 111 -3.23 -7.42 -1.79
N SER A 112 -3.41 -6.54 -0.82
CA SER A 112 -2.56 -6.39 0.37
C SER A 112 -3.24 -6.93 1.63
N GLN A 113 -2.44 -7.43 2.56
CA GLN A 113 -2.80 -7.71 3.95
C GLN A 113 -2.10 -6.68 4.82
N LEU A 114 -2.87 -5.87 5.55
CA LEU A 114 -2.36 -4.78 6.37
C LEU A 114 -2.51 -5.10 7.85
N GLU A 115 -1.52 -4.68 8.62
CA GLU A 115 -1.49 -4.71 10.08
C GLU A 115 -1.14 -3.31 10.59
N PHE A 116 -1.71 -2.95 11.73
CA PHE A 116 -1.60 -1.62 12.33
C PHE A 116 -1.02 -1.71 13.74
N GLU A 117 -0.21 -0.73 14.12
CA GLU A 117 0.21 -0.53 15.50
C GLU A 117 0.07 0.95 15.88
N THR A 118 -0.54 1.22 17.02
CA THR A 118 -0.65 2.56 17.60
C THR A 118 -0.69 2.50 19.11
N GLY A 119 -0.07 3.51 19.75
CA GLY A 119 -0.14 3.74 21.19
C GLY A 119 -1.27 4.67 21.61
N ASP A 120 -2.04 5.22 20.67
CA ASP A 120 -3.12 6.16 20.96
C ASP A 120 -4.42 5.41 21.32
N GLU A 121 -4.98 5.67 22.51
CA GLU A 121 -6.16 4.97 23.01
C GLU A 121 -7.40 5.15 22.11
N ARG A 122 -7.52 6.28 21.39
CA ARG A 122 -8.64 6.52 20.46
C ARG A 122 -8.64 5.53 19.29
N TYR A 123 -7.47 5.03 18.93
CA TYR A 123 -7.24 4.15 17.79
C TYR A 123 -6.80 2.74 18.19
N ALA A 124 -6.84 2.39 19.48
CA ALA A 124 -6.40 1.09 19.99
C ALA A 124 -7.12 -0.13 19.37
N TRP A 125 -8.30 0.08 18.80
CA TRP A 125 -9.03 -0.96 18.06
C TRP A 125 -8.30 -1.44 16.80
N LEU A 126 -7.47 -0.59 16.17
CA LEU A 126 -6.67 -0.95 14.99
C LEU A 126 -5.63 -2.04 15.31
N ASN A 127 -5.11 -2.08 16.54
CA ASN A 127 -4.07 -3.03 16.96
C ASN A 127 -4.51 -4.50 16.89
N ASN A 128 -5.83 -4.77 16.84
CA ASN A 128 -6.39 -6.12 16.77
C ASN A 128 -7.20 -6.34 15.49
N LEU A 129 -7.14 -5.40 14.54
CA LEU A 129 -7.88 -5.46 13.29
C LEU A 129 -7.04 -6.13 12.20
N MET A 130 -7.64 -7.08 11.49
CA MET A 130 -7.12 -7.55 10.22
C MET A 130 -7.72 -6.70 9.09
N ALA A 131 -6.89 -6.22 8.17
CA ALA A 131 -7.37 -5.47 7.01
C ALA A 131 -6.81 -6.02 5.69
N ALA A 132 -7.57 -5.80 4.62
CA ALA A 132 -7.16 -6.07 3.25
C ALA A 132 -7.25 -4.80 2.42
N GLY A 133 -6.35 -4.64 1.44
CA GLY A 133 -6.37 -3.51 0.52
C GLY A 133 -6.37 -3.95 -0.93
N GLU A 134 -7.10 -3.23 -1.78
CA GLU A 134 -6.99 -3.34 -3.24
C GLU A 134 -6.18 -2.17 -3.76
N GLY A 135 -5.16 -2.43 -4.58
CA GLY A 135 -4.26 -1.40 -5.11
C GLY A 135 -4.56 -1.00 -6.55
N ARG A 136 -4.31 0.27 -6.87
CA ARG A 136 -4.16 0.77 -8.24
C ARG A 136 -2.97 1.72 -8.34
N LEU A 137 -2.46 1.89 -9.55
CA LEU A 137 -1.24 2.63 -9.80
C LEU A 137 -1.47 3.78 -10.79
N ALA A 138 -0.92 4.94 -10.45
CA ALA A 138 -0.79 6.07 -11.36
C ALA A 138 0.69 6.47 -11.45
N PRO A 139 1.08 7.38 -12.36
CA PRO A 139 2.44 7.89 -12.39
C PRO A 139 2.83 8.45 -11.02
N ASN A 140 3.92 7.94 -10.45
CA ASN A 140 4.50 8.37 -9.16
C ASN A 140 3.59 8.27 -7.94
N SER A 141 2.44 7.59 -8.03
CA SER A 141 1.56 7.39 -6.89
C SER A 141 0.83 6.07 -6.94
N VAL A 142 0.55 5.52 -5.77
CA VAL A 142 -0.23 4.30 -5.59
C VAL A 142 -1.41 4.63 -4.69
N THR A 143 -2.60 4.19 -5.09
CA THR A 143 -3.81 4.34 -4.28
C THR A 143 -4.27 2.96 -3.84
N TYR A 144 -4.71 2.84 -2.60
CA TYR A 144 -5.40 1.64 -2.13
C TYR A 144 -6.76 1.98 -1.53
N ARG A 145 -7.72 1.07 -1.73
CA ARG A 145 -8.95 0.99 -0.94
C ARG A 145 -8.73 -0.03 0.16
N VAL A 146 -8.80 0.38 1.41
CA VAL A 146 -8.54 -0.48 2.57
C VAL A 146 -9.85 -0.84 3.26
N TYR A 147 -9.99 -2.11 3.61
CA TYR A 147 -11.17 -2.68 4.24
C TYR A 147 -10.79 -3.42 5.52
N ALA A 148 -11.55 -3.17 6.59
CA ALA A 148 -11.57 -3.98 7.79
C ALA A 148 -12.20 -5.34 7.49
N ILE A 149 -11.62 -6.41 8.01
CA ILE A 149 -12.18 -7.77 7.96
C ILE A 149 -12.93 -8.02 9.26
N GLU A 150 -14.25 -7.97 9.21
CA GLU A 150 -15.10 -8.04 10.40
C GLU A 150 -15.71 -9.43 10.60
N ALA A 151 -15.64 -9.91 11.84
CA ALA A 151 -16.42 -11.08 12.28
C ALA A 151 -17.89 -10.67 12.45
N ASN A 152 -18.80 -11.64 12.34
CA ASN A 152 -20.24 -11.38 12.51
C ASN A 152 -20.57 -10.97 13.94
#